data_AF-A0A9E5ULY2-F1
#
_entry.id   AF-A0A9E5ULY2-F1
#
_cell.length_a   1.000
_cell.length_b   1.000
_cell.length_c   1.000
_cell.angle_alpha   90.00
_cell.angle_beta   90.00
_cell.angle_gamma   90.00
#
_symmetry.space_group_name_H-M   'P 1'
#
loop_
_entity.id
_entity.type
_entity.pdbx_description
1 polymer ?
#
loop_
_entity_poly.entity_id
_entity_poly.type
_entity_poly.pdbx_seq_one_letter_code
_entity_poly.pdbx_strand_id
1 'polypeptide(L)'
;MYYSPLPRAQHSTEILLDSLSDAQADSQFVEFARKIARLPDCKYRLTTWLLFSRALWLMGLNDRGIESFRKARQRARAGAEFLHQKALQKGRLVLVAHGLLNRYLRLYLVKKGWKVVRKAGNEYLGVNILVKPT
;
A
#
# COMPACT_ATOMS: atom_id res chain seq x y z
N MET A 1 -4.71 -11.19 12.90
CA MET A 1 -4.87 -9.95 12.10
C MET A 1 -3.48 -9.48 11.67
N TYR A 2 -3.34 -8.80 10.53
CA TYR A 2 -2.04 -8.25 10.10
C TYR A 2 -2.10 -6.72 10.02
N TYR A 3 -1.00 -6.03 10.30
CA TYR A 3 -0.91 -4.58 10.14
C TYR A 3 0.48 -4.12 9.69
N SER A 4 0.52 -2.94 9.07
CA SER A 4 1.75 -2.28 8.68
C SER A 4 2.50 -1.73 9.90
N PRO A 5 3.85 -1.85 10.00
CA PRO A 5 4.62 -1.35 11.14
C PRO A 5 4.73 0.19 11.21
N LEU A 6 4.07 0.92 10.30
CA LEU A 6 4.02 2.37 10.33
C LEU A 6 3.13 2.88 11.48
N PRO A 7 3.51 3.96 12.21
CA PRO A 7 2.80 4.41 13.42
C PRO A 7 1.30 4.65 13.22
N ARG A 8 0.92 5.20 12.06
CA ARG A 8 -0.49 5.47 11.73
C ARG A 8 -1.32 4.18 11.61
N ALA A 9 -0.75 3.12 11.04
CA ALA A 9 -1.44 1.84 10.88
C ALA A 9 -1.49 1.08 12.21
N GLN A 10 -0.44 1.16 13.03
CA GLN A 10 -0.42 0.66 14.41
C GLN A 10 -1.55 1.29 15.23
N HIS A 11 -1.63 2.62 15.25
CA HIS A 11 -2.65 3.32 16.02
C HIS A 11 -4.08 3.01 15.55
N SER A 12 -4.29 2.87 14.23
CA SER A 12 -5.60 2.45 13.70
C SER A 12 -5.94 1.03 14.12
N THR A 13 -4.95 0.15 14.23
CA THR A 13 -5.10 -1.24 14.66
C THR A 13 -5.43 -1.31 16.14
N GLU A 14 -4.76 -0.51 16.98
CA GLU A 14 -5.07 -0.35 18.42
C GLU A 14 -6.51 0.10 18.65
N ILE A 15 -7.01 1.05 17.85
CA ILE A 15 -8.39 1.52 17.96
C ILE A 15 -9.40 0.44 17.52
N LEU A 16 -9.02 -0.41 16.55
CA LEU A 16 -9.90 -1.45 15.99
C LEU A 16 -9.92 -2.75 16.82
N LEU A 17 -8.95 -2.95 17.70
CA LEU A 17 -8.79 -4.15 18.51
C LEU A 17 -8.74 -3.74 19.99
N ASP A 18 -9.71 -4.19 20.78
CA ASP A 18 -9.65 -4.08 22.26
C ASP A 18 -8.42 -4.80 22.86
N SER A 19 -7.71 -5.65 22.08
CA SER A 19 -6.37 -6.15 22.42
C SER A 19 -5.54 -6.53 21.18
N LEU A 20 -4.25 -6.15 21.16
CA LEU A 20 -3.31 -6.43 20.06
C LEU A 20 -2.77 -7.88 20.03
N SER A 21 -3.23 -8.74 20.94
CA SER A 21 -2.68 -10.08 21.22
C SER A 21 -2.58 -11.00 20.00
N ASP A 22 -3.53 -10.86 19.05
CA ASP A 22 -3.62 -11.67 17.82
C ASP A 22 -3.21 -10.91 16.56
N ALA A 23 -2.61 -9.72 16.70
CA ALA A 23 -2.21 -8.85 15.61
C ALA A 23 -0.70 -8.95 15.34
N GLN A 24 -0.34 -9.35 14.12
CA GLN A 24 1.05 -9.48 13.70
C GLN A 24 1.48 -8.30 12.82
N ALA A 25 2.49 -7.56 13.26
CA ALA A 25 3.16 -6.56 12.44
C ALA A 25 3.95 -7.25 11.33
N ASP A 26 3.81 -6.78 10.08
CA ASP A 26 4.57 -7.33 8.97
C ASP A 26 5.03 -6.21 8.01
N SER A 27 6.35 -6.13 7.82
CA SER A 27 7.02 -5.13 6.99
C SER A 27 6.68 -5.26 5.50
N GLN A 28 6.13 -6.41 5.08
CA GLN A 28 5.60 -6.59 3.73
C GLN A 28 4.43 -5.64 3.43
N PHE A 29 3.73 -5.13 4.45
CA PHE A 29 2.59 -4.22 4.30
C PHE A 29 2.91 -2.73 4.50
N VAL A 30 4.18 -2.33 4.40
CA VAL A 30 4.56 -0.90 4.39
C VAL A 30 4.04 -0.22 3.12
N GLU A 31 3.60 1.04 3.24
CA GLU A 31 3.14 1.82 2.07
C GLU A 31 4.26 1.94 1.03
N PHE A 32 3.86 2.14 -0.23
CA PHE A 32 4.81 2.43 -1.30
C PHE A 32 5.63 3.67 -0.90
N ALA A 33 6.94 3.48 -0.77
CA ALA A 33 7.83 4.56 -0.38
C ALA A 33 7.73 5.70 -1.38
N ARG A 34 7.37 6.90 -0.89
CA ARG A 34 7.16 8.09 -1.70
C ARG A 34 8.01 9.21 -1.14
N LYS A 35 9.08 9.57 -1.84
CA LYS A 35 9.80 10.81 -1.56
C LYS A 35 9.15 11.91 -2.38
N ILE A 36 8.44 12.80 -1.70
CA ILE A 36 8.12 14.10 -2.27
C ILE A 36 9.45 14.84 -2.27
N ALA A 37 10.06 14.99 -3.46
CA ALA A 37 11.23 15.84 -3.59
C ALA A 37 10.82 17.23 -3.09
N ARG A 38 11.47 17.74 -2.02
CA ARG A 38 11.33 19.14 -1.64
C ARG A 38 11.94 19.93 -2.78
N LEU A 39 11.08 20.50 -3.61
CA LEU A 39 11.53 21.46 -4.61
C LEU A 39 12.00 22.69 -3.84
N PRO A 40 13.17 23.26 -4.16
CA PRO A 40 13.56 24.53 -3.59
C PRO A 40 12.50 25.59 -3.99
N ASP A 41 12.22 26.55 -3.11
CA ASP A 41 11.30 27.69 -3.32
C ASP A 41 11.84 28.67 -4.37
N CYS A 42 12.03 28.16 -5.58
CA CYS A 42 12.55 28.90 -6.71
C CYS A 42 11.40 29.12 -7.69
N LYS A 43 11.11 30.39 -7.99
CA LYS A 43 10.13 30.79 -9.00
C LYS A 43 10.67 30.46 -10.40
N TYR A 44 10.55 29.21 -10.81
CA TYR A 44 10.85 28.81 -12.18
C TYR A 44 9.69 29.18 -13.11
N ARG A 45 10.00 29.64 -14.33
CA ARG A 45 9.00 29.68 -15.39
C ARG A 45 8.54 28.25 -15.67
N LEU A 46 7.23 28.02 -15.80
CA LEU A 46 6.64 26.69 -15.99
C LEU A 46 7.34 25.86 -17.09
N THR A 47 7.80 26.51 -18.14
CA THR A 47 8.52 25.88 -19.26
C THR A 47 9.89 25.33 -18.87
N THR A 48 10.68 26.06 -18.08
CA THR A 48 12.00 25.57 -17.62
C THR A 48 11.84 24.45 -16.61
N TRP A 49 10.86 24.55 -15.71
CA TRP A 49 10.52 23.46 -14.81
C TRP A 49 10.10 22.19 -15.57
N LEU A 50 9.30 22.34 -16.63
CA LEU A 50 8.86 21.21 -17.46
C LEU A 50 10.04 20.50 -18.13
N LEU A 51 11.00 21.25 -18.67
CA LEU A 51 12.21 20.70 -19.29
C LEU A 51 13.12 20.00 -18.28
N PHE A 52 13.36 20.63 -17.12
CA PHE A 52 14.14 20.04 -16.03
C PHE A 52 13.49 18.76 -15.49
N SER A 53 12.17 18.75 -15.31
CA SER A 53 11.43 17.55 -14.89
C SER A 53 11.53 16.42 -15.93
N ARG A 54 11.49 16.75 -17.23
CA ARG A 54 11.65 15.78 -18.32
C ARG A 54 13.06 15.21 -18.36
N ALA A 55 14.08 16.04 -18.15
CA ALA A 55 15.48 15.61 -18.09
C ALA A 55 15.75 14.73 -16.85
N LEU A 56 15.30 15.16 -15.66
CA LEU A 56 15.44 14.39 -14.42
C LEU A 56 14.69 13.05 -14.48
N TRP A 57 13.55 13.01 -15.18
CA TRP A 57 12.80 11.79 -15.45
C TRP A 57 13.55 10.84 -16.40
N LEU A 58 14.16 11.37 -17.47
CA LEU A 58 14.97 10.57 -18.39
C LEU A 58 16.26 10.02 -17.74
N MET A 59 16.85 10.75 -16.77
CA MET A 59 18.10 10.38 -16.12
C MET A 59 17.96 9.43 -14.92
N GLY A 60 16.73 9.04 -14.54
CA GLY A 60 16.50 8.08 -13.45
C GLY A 60 16.96 8.57 -12.06
N LEU A 61 17.23 9.86 -11.89
CA LEU A 61 17.88 10.46 -10.72
C LEU A 61 17.01 10.49 -9.45
N ASN A 62 15.78 10.00 -9.48
CA ASN A 62 14.89 9.97 -8.33
C ASN A 62 14.96 8.66 -7.51
N ASP A 63 15.93 7.77 -7.77
CA ASP A 63 15.96 6.39 -7.24
C ASP A 63 16.99 6.15 -6.10
N ARG A 64 17.58 7.19 -5.50
CA ARG A 64 18.56 7.01 -4.41
C ARG A 64 17.87 6.74 -3.07
N GLY A 65 17.76 5.45 -2.72
CA GLY A 65 17.41 4.95 -1.38
C GLY A 65 15.94 4.60 -1.16
N ILE A 66 15.16 4.51 -2.23
CA ILE A 66 13.72 4.23 -2.16
C ILE A 66 13.48 2.89 -2.84
N GLU A 67 12.60 2.08 -2.28
CA GLU A 67 12.08 0.92 -2.99
C GLU A 67 11.47 1.38 -4.31
N SER A 68 12.10 1.01 -5.43
CA SER A 68 11.58 1.38 -6.75
C SER A 68 10.14 0.90 -6.89
N PHE A 69 9.33 1.62 -7.66
CA PHE A 69 7.93 1.28 -7.84
C PHE A 69 7.73 -0.18 -8.31
N ARG A 70 8.66 -0.70 -9.12
CA ARG A 70 8.67 -2.11 -9.54
C ARG A 70 8.86 -3.06 -8.35
N LYS A 71 9.80 -2.78 -7.46
CA LYS A 71 10.03 -3.57 -6.23
C LYS A 71 8.82 -3.51 -5.30
N ALA A 72 8.27 -2.32 -5.05
CA ALA A 72 7.07 -2.14 -4.22
C ALA A 72 5.86 -2.88 -4.79
N ARG A 73 5.72 -2.88 -6.12
CA ARG A 73 4.67 -3.63 -6.82
C ARG A 73 4.85 -5.14 -6.70
N GLN A 74 6.09 -5.63 -6.76
CA GLN A 74 6.42 -7.05 -6.55
C GLN A 74 6.15 -7.47 -5.11
N ARG A 75 6.53 -6.64 -4.13
CA ARG A 75 6.23 -6.85 -2.70
C ARG A 75 4.72 -6.89 -2.45
N ALA A 76 3.96 -5.96 -3.01
CA ALA A 76 2.50 -5.99 -2.91
C ALA A 76 1.89 -7.27 -3.53
N ARG A 77 2.48 -7.81 -4.60
CA ARG A 77 2.05 -9.08 -5.19
C ARG A 77 2.34 -10.26 -4.25
N ALA A 78 3.53 -10.31 -3.65
CA ALA A 78 3.89 -11.34 -2.68
C ALA A 78 2.99 -11.27 -1.43
N GLY A 79 2.72 -10.07 -0.92
CA GLY A 79 1.79 -9.86 0.18
C GLY A 79 0.36 -10.33 -0.15
N ALA A 80 -0.13 -10.08 -1.37
CA ALA A 80 -1.43 -10.61 -1.79
C ALA A 80 -1.48 -12.14 -1.84
N GLU A 81 -0.40 -12.80 -2.27
CA GLU A 81 -0.29 -14.27 -2.26
C GLU A 81 -0.31 -14.81 -0.82
N PHE A 82 0.42 -14.17 0.08
CA PHE A 82 0.43 -14.52 1.49
C PHE A 82 -0.98 -14.41 2.11
N LEU A 83 -1.67 -13.28 1.88
CA LEU A 83 -3.05 -13.09 2.34
C LEU A 83 -3.99 -14.14 1.76
N HIS A 84 -3.82 -14.48 0.48
CA HIS A 84 -4.63 -15.50 -0.17
C HIS A 84 -4.48 -16.87 0.51
N GLN A 85 -3.24 -17.32 0.72
CA GLN A 85 -2.96 -18.60 1.35
C GLN A 85 -3.44 -18.63 2.81
N LYS A 86 -3.18 -17.56 3.58
CA LYS A 86 -3.64 -17.45 4.96
C LYS A 86 -5.15 -17.43 5.09
N ALA A 87 -5.85 -16.76 4.18
CA ALA A 87 -7.31 -16.73 4.18
C ALA A 87 -7.92 -18.09 3.82
N LEU A 88 -7.27 -18.87 2.93
CA LEU A 88 -7.70 -20.26 2.67
C LEU A 88 -7.51 -21.18 3.89
N GLN A 89 -6.47 -20.96 4.70
CA GLN A 89 -6.19 -21.77 5.90
C GLN A 89 -7.06 -21.40 7.10
N LYS A 90 -7.27 -20.09 7.35
CA LYS A 90 -7.95 -19.57 8.55
C LYS A 90 -9.38 -19.08 8.30
N GLY A 91 -9.85 -19.10 7.05
CA GLY A 91 -11.18 -18.63 6.63
C GLY A 91 -11.31 -17.11 6.56
N ARG A 92 -11.11 -16.40 7.67
CA ARG A 92 -11.25 -14.93 7.76
C ARG A 92 -9.94 -14.25 8.11
N LEU A 93 -9.61 -13.20 7.38
CA LEU A 93 -8.42 -12.40 7.61
C LEU A 93 -8.71 -10.90 7.50
N VAL A 94 -8.12 -10.12 8.41
CA VAL A 94 -8.16 -8.66 8.42
C VAL A 94 -6.75 -8.12 8.28
N LEU A 95 -6.58 -7.14 7.39
CA LEU A 95 -5.34 -6.41 7.17
C LEU A 95 -5.59 -4.91 7.30
N VAL A 96 -4.77 -4.23 8.12
CA VAL A 96 -4.74 -2.77 8.23
C VAL A 96 -3.46 -2.23 7.60
N ALA A 97 -3.61 -1.56 6.46
CA ALA A 97 -2.49 -0.97 5.73
C ALA A 97 -2.93 0.33 5.02
N HIS A 98 -2.16 0.77 4.03
CA HIS A 98 -2.27 2.09 3.43
C HIS A 98 -2.93 2.09 2.05
N GLY A 99 -3.29 3.27 1.55
CA GLY A 99 -4.19 3.43 0.41
C GLY A 99 -3.66 2.81 -0.89
N LEU A 100 -2.41 3.10 -1.27
CA LEU A 100 -1.87 2.60 -2.53
C LEU A 100 -1.61 1.10 -2.45
N LEU A 101 -1.06 0.62 -1.34
CA LEU A 101 -0.88 -0.81 -1.10
C LEU A 101 -2.21 -1.57 -1.14
N ASN A 102 -3.23 -1.11 -0.43
CA ASN A 102 -4.57 -1.73 -0.42
C ASN A 102 -5.17 -1.81 -1.82
N ARG A 103 -4.95 -0.78 -2.66
CA ARG A 103 -5.37 -0.80 -4.06
C ARG A 103 -4.70 -1.94 -4.83
N TYR A 104 -3.39 -2.13 -4.69
CA TYR A 104 -2.67 -3.22 -5.36
C TYR A 104 -3.04 -4.60 -4.83
N LEU A 105 -3.13 -4.76 -3.50
CA LEU A 105 -3.57 -6.01 -2.88
C LEU A 105 -4.94 -6.44 -3.40
N ARG A 106 -5.90 -5.51 -3.45
CA ARG A 106 -7.23 -5.77 -4.02
C ARG A 106 -7.14 -6.23 -5.48
N LEU A 107 -6.38 -5.53 -6.31
CA LEU A 107 -6.21 -5.91 -7.73
C LEU A 107 -5.64 -7.32 -7.88
N TYR A 108 -4.65 -7.69 -7.07
CA TYR A 108 -4.05 -9.02 -7.12
C TYR A 108 -4.95 -10.11 -6.56
N LEU A 109 -5.70 -9.84 -5.49
CA LEU A 109 -6.68 -10.78 -4.94
C LEU A 109 -7.83 -11.00 -5.93
N VAL A 110 -8.32 -9.96 -6.61
CA VAL A 110 -9.35 -10.12 -7.65
C VAL A 110 -8.86 -11.02 -8.78
N LYS A 111 -7.59 -10.87 -9.21
CA LYS A 111 -6.97 -11.79 -10.19
C LYS A 111 -6.86 -13.24 -9.70
N LYS A 112 -6.90 -13.47 -8.39
CA LYS A 112 -6.94 -14.80 -7.76
C LYS A 112 -8.37 -15.32 -7.53
N GLY A 113 -9.37 -14.67 -8.12
CA GLY A 113 -10.77 -15.07 -8.05
C GLY A 113 -11.55 -14.48 -6.89
N TRP A 114 -10.98 -13.56 -6.10
CA TRP A 114 -11.73 -12.88 -5.05
C TRP A 114 -12.68 -11.84 -5.63
N LYS A 115 -13.88 -11.72 -5.07
CA LYS A 115 -14.86 -10.69 -5.42
C LYS A 115 -14.90 -9.61 -4.35
N VAL A 116 -14.95 -8.35 -4.77
CA VAL A 116 -15.13 -7.22 -3.86
C VAL A 116 -16.61 -7.12 -3.54
N VAL A 117 -16.98 -7.36 -2.28
CA VAL A 117 -18.38 -7.33 -1.83
C VAL A 117 -18.75 -5.96 -1.27
N ARG A 118 -17.78 -5.29 -0.63
CA ARG A 118 -17.98 -3.95 -0.09
C ARG A 118 -16.74 -3.10 -0.26
N LYS A 119 -16.96 -1.84 -0.66
CA LYS A 119 -15.97 -0.77 -0.60
C LYS A 119 -16.64 0.39 0.13
N ALA A 120 -16.14 0.74 1.30
CA ALA A 120 -16.69 1.79 2.15
C ALA A 120 -15.59 2.74 2.63
N GLY A 121 -15.94 3.98 2.95
CA GLY A 121 -15.04 4.98 3.52
C GLY A 121 -14.70 6.16 2.59
N ASN A 122 -13.91 7.09 3.11
CA ASN A 122 -13.51 8.36 2.48
C ASN A 122 -12.01 8.33 2.08
N GLU A 123 -11.48 9.42 1.51
CA GLU A 123 -10.11 9.61 1.04
C GLU A 123 -9.02 9.16 2.05
N TYR A 124 -9.28 9.27 3.36
CA TYR A 124 -8.30 8.96 4.40
C TYR A 124 -8.50 7.63 5.12
N LEU A 125 -9.72 7.08 5.14
CA LEU A 125 -10.07 5.84 5.84
C LEU A 125 -11.02 5.03 4.97
N GLY A 126 -10.56 3.89 4.47
CA GLY A 126 -11.32 3.03 3.56
C GLY A 126 -11.24 1.56 3.95
N VAL A 127 -12.38 0.88 3.88
CA VAL A 127 -12.54 -0.55 4.14
C VAL A 127 -12.93 -1.26 2.84
N ASN A 128 -12.19 -2.32 2.51
CA ASN A 128 -12.52 -3.21 1.40
C ASN A 128 -12.80 -4.60 1.96
N ILE A 129 -13.98 -5.16 1.68
CA ILE A 129 -14.33 -6.54 2.02
C ILE A 129 -14.30 -7.36 0.74
N LEU A 130 -13.48 -8.41 0.73
CA LEU A 130 -13.36 -9.34 -0.37
C LEU A 130 -13.77 -10.74 0.09
N VAL A 131 -14.47 -11.47 -0.78
CA VAL A 131 -14.89 -12.85 -0.56
C VAL A 131 -14.48 -13.68 -1.76
N LYS A 132 -13.87 -14.85 -1.53
CA LYS A 132 -13.61 -15.81 -2.61
C LYS A 132 -14.87 -16.65 -2.80
N PRO A 133 -15.53 -16.62 -3.97
CA PRO A 133 -16.58 -17.57 -4.27
C PRO A 133 -15.97 -18.96 -4.27
N THR A 134 -16.57 -19.87 -3.50
CA THR A 134 -16.33 -21.32 -3.58
C THR A 134 -16.69 -21.85 -4.96
#